data_AF-D7DA86-F1
#
_entry.id   AF-D7DA86-F1
#
_cell.length_a   1.000
_cell.length_b   1.000
_cell.length_c   1.000
_cell.angle_alpha   90.00
_cell.angle_beta   90.00
_cell.angle_gamma   90.00
#
_symmetry.space_group_name_H-M   'P 1'
#
loop_
_entity.id
_entity.type
_entity.pdbx_description
1 polymer ?
#
loop_
_entity_poly.entity_id
_entity_poly.type
_entity_poly.pdbx_seq_one_letter_code
_entity_poly.pdbx_strand_id
1 'polypeptide(L)'
;MRENLSLNQYNKKFLFIEHNPLFNRYDIIERIRSYTRLLTHFKQVGIIYYRKNKYVLKIISKNTTSAYPGQIHALIDMFLKDCRIPIIYFTENGAYDLSNTSNAECYISGLHTDIPNTIAEYIHRKYPAIETVLSKINYLASQVLIIAELLQSNNDIFYLLPRQ
;
A
#
# COMPACT_ATOMS: atom_id res chain seq x y z
N MET A 1 -20.66 21.89 -11.47
CA MET A 1 -20.06 21.26 -10.27
C MET A 1 -19.63 19.81 -10.54
N ARG A 2 -19.03 19.51 -11.71
CA ARG A 2 -18.56 18.16 -12.11
C ARG A 2 -17.05 18.07 -12.34
N GLU A 3 -16.32 19.19 -12.28
CA GLU A 3 -14.92 19.26 -12.71
C GLU A 3 -13.89 19.04 -11.59
N ASN A 4 -14.29 19.03 -10.31
CA ASN A 4 -13.36 18.86 -9.18
C ASN A 4 -13.28 17.45 -8.60
N LEU A 5 -14.05 16.49 -9.11
CA LEU A 5 -14.03 15.09 -8.64
C LEU A 5 -13.00 14.22 -9.39
N SER A 6 -12.54 14.62 -10.58
CA SER A 6 -11.68 13.77 -11.43
C SER A 6 -10.18 13.83 -11.12
N LEU A 7 -9.69 14.90 -10.46
CA LEU A 7 -8.24 15.10 -10.27
C LEU A 7 -7.70 14.52 -8.95
N ASN A 8 -8.54 14.32 -7.94
CA ASN A 8 -8.14 13.72 -6.66
C ASN A 8 -8.29 12.19 -6.62
N GLN A 9 -8.92 11.57 -7.63
CA GLN A 9 -9.19 10.13 -7.64
C GLN A 9 -7.94 9.26 -7.88
N TYR A 10 -6.84 9.84 -8.36
CA TYR A 10 -5.65 9.09 -8.85
C TYR A 10 -4.35 9.35 -8.06
N ASN A 11 -4.44 9.60 -6.75
CA ASN A 11 -3.28 9.82 -5.88
C ASN A 11 -3.07 8.69 -4.85
N LYS A 12 -3.35 7.44 -5.24
CA LYS A 12 -3.27 6.32 -4.30
C LYS A 12 -1.82 5.93 -3.99
N LYS A 13 -1.57 5.52 -2.76
CA LYS A 13 -0.26 5.07 -2.27
C LYS A 13 -0.34 3.65 -1.71
N PHE A 14 0.67 2.84 -1.95
CA PHE A 14 0.77 1.50 -1.37
C PHE A 14 2.09 1.37 -0.61
N LEU A 15 2.05 0.98 0.66
CA LEU A 15 3.22 0.75 1.50
C LEU A 15 3.40 -0.74 1.80
N PHE A 16 4.57 -1.27 1.45
CA PHE A 16 5.04 -2.56 1.93
C PHE A 16 6.03 -2.38 3.07
N ILE A 17 5.92 -3.21 4.11
CA ILE A 17 6.83 -3.19 5.25
C ILE A 17 7.50 -4.55 5.41
N GLU A 18 8.82 -4.54 5.48
CA GLU A 18 9.67 -5.67 5.85
C GLU A 18 10.48 -5.31 7.09
N HIS A 19 10.30 -6.06 8.16
CA HIS A 19 10.94 -5.81 9.44
C HIS A 19 12.20 -6.68 9.64
N ASN A 20 12.28 -7.82 8.94
CA ASN A 20 13.34 -8.80 9.14
C ASN A 20 14.69 -8.21 8.65
N PRO A 21 15.68 -8.04 9.55
CA PRO A 21 16.99 -7.51 9.19
C PRO A 21 17.77 -8.38 8.18
N LEU A 22 17.41 -9.66 8.09
CA LEU A 22 18.05 -10.66 7.23
C LEU A 22 17.37 -10.79 5.86
N PHE A 23 16.34 -9.98 5.58
CA PHE A 23 15.66 -10.01 4.29
C PHE A 23 16.62 -9.70 3.13
N ASN A 24 16.80 -10.67 2.23
CA ASN A 24 17.70 -10.58 1.08
C ASN A 24 17.01 -10.86 -0.27
N ARG A 25 15.67 -10.96 -0.27
CA ARG A 25 14.85 -11.27 -1.46
C ARG A 25 14.61 -10.05 -2.33
N TYR A 26 15.69 -9.50 -2.87
CA TYR A 26 15.66 -8.34 -3.76
C TYR A 26 14.82 -8.59 -5.03
N ASP A 27 14.64 -9.84 -5.44
CA ASP A 27 13.74 -10.24 -6.53
C ASP A 27 12.28 -9.84 -6.29
N ILE A 28 11.82 -9.79 -5.03
CA ILE A 28 10.47 -9.32 -4.67
C ILE A 28 10.35 -7.81 -4.92
N ILE A 29 11.37 -7.05 -4.47
CA ILE A 29 11.43 -5.59 -4.64
C ILE A 29 11.45 -5.23 -6.14
N GLU A 30 12.22 -5.95 -6.94
CA GLU A 30 12.33 -5.70 -8.37
C GLU A 30 11.03 -6.06 -9.12
N ARG A 31 10.32 -7.14 -8.71
CA ARG A 31 8.98 -7.46 -9.23
C ARG A 31 7.98 -6.34 -8.93
N ILE A 32 7.91 -5.88 -7.68
CA ILE A 32 7.06 -4.75 -7.29
C ILE A 32 7.40 -3.53 -8.14
N ARG A 33 8.68 -3.17 -8.25
CA ARG A 33 9.13 -2.03 -9.06
C ARG A 33 8.66 -2.12 -10.51
N SER A 34 8.78 -3.29 -11.13
CA SER A 34 8.34 -3.51 -12.52
C SER A 34 6.84 -3.33 -12.66
N TYR A 35 6.04 -3.86 -11.74
CA TYR A 35 4.58 -3.67 -11.76
C TYR A 35 4.17 -2.23 -11.50
N THR A 36 4.80 -1.53 -10.56
CA THR A 36 4.49 -0.12 -10.24
C THR A 36 4.54 0.79 -11.47
N ARG A 37 5.42 0.49 -12.44
CA ARG A 37 5.53 1.27 -13.68
C ARG A 37 4.30 1.13 -14.58
N LEU A 38 3.55 0.06 -14.43
CA LEU A 38 2.38 -0.28 -15.24
C LEU A 38 1.05 0.12 -14.57
N LEU A 39 1.06 0.45 -13.27
CA LEU A 39 -0.16 0.82 -12.53
C LEU A 39 -0.74 2.15 -13.00
N THR A 40 -2.06 2.25 -12.98
CA THR A 40 -2.79 3.48 -13.32
C THR A 40 -3.26 4.22 -12.07
N HIS A 41 -3.63 3.53 -11.00
CA HIS A 41 -4.20 4.15 -9.79
C HIS A 41 -3.14 4.48 -8.74
N PHE A 42 -2.16 3.60 -8.53
CA PHE A 42 -1.07 3.81 -7.58
C PHE A 42 0.07 4.67 -8.17
N LYS A 43 0.19 5.91 -7.71
CA LYS A 43 1.29 6.81 -8.13
C LYS A 43 2.61 6.50 -7.44
N GLN A 44 2.53 6.03 -6.20
CA GLN A 44 3.70 5.76 -5.37
C GLN A 44 3.53 4.42 -4.65
N VAL A 45 4.55 3.58 -4.76
CA VAL A 45 4.69 2.36 -3.97
C VAL A 45 5.93 2.51 -3.10
N GLY A 46 5.72 2.51 -1.79
CA GLY A 46 6.75 2.54 -0.77
C GLY A 46 7.10 1.12 -0.34
N ILE A 47 8.39 0.86 -0.16
CA ILE A 47 8.88 -0.39 0.42
C ILE A 47 9.86 -0.02 1.54
N ILE A 48 9.49 -0.31 2.78
CA ILE A 48 10.40 -0.20 3.93
C ILE A 48 11.06 -1.55 4.13
N TYR A 49 12.39 -1.57 4.18
CA TYR A 49 13.17 -2.77 4.47
C TYR A 49 14.49 -2.40 5.14
N TYR A 50 15.09 -3.37 5.82
CA TYR A 50 16.37 -3.17 6.51
C TYR A 50 17.55 -3.36 5.55
N ARG A 51 18.50 -2.43 5.55
CA ARG A 51 19.73 -2.52 4.74
C ARG A 51 20.86 -1.73 5.39
N LYS A 52 22.06 -2.34 5.49
CA LYS A 52 23.27 -1.69 6.05
C LYS A 52 23.00 -1.08 7.44
N ASN A 53 22.45 -1.89 8.35
CA ASN A 53 22.17 -1.55 9.76
C ASN A 53 21.14 -0.43 9.98
N LYS A 54 20.23 -0.21 9.03
CA LYS A 54 19.15 0.79 9.16
C LYS A 54 17.96 0.43 8.28
N TYR A 55 16.78 0.94 8.64
CA TYR A 55 15.63 0.91 7.75
C TYR A 55 15.78 1.93 6.62
N VAL A 56 15.30 1.55 5.45
CA VAL A 56 15.25 2.39 4.25
C VAL A 56 13.85 2.30 3.66
N LEU A 57 13.22 3.44 3.44
CA LEU A 57 12.05 3.55 2.59
C LEU A 57 12.50 3.78 1.14
N LYS A 58 12.19 2.85 0.26
CA LYS A 58 12.31 3.02 -1.19
C LYS A 58 10.95 3.43 -1.75
N ILE A 59 10.84 4.64 -2.29
CA ILE A 59 9.63 5.12 -2.97
C ILE A 59 9.82 4.90 -4.46
N ILE A 60 8.88 4.19 -5.07
CA ILE A 60 8.86 3.88 -6.49
C ILE A 60 7.66 4.58 -7.11
N SER A 61 7.91 5.37 -8.14
CA SER A 61 6.90 5.96 -9.02
C SER A 61 7.16 5.49 -10.46
N LYS A 62 6.27 5.81 -11.40
CA LYS A 62 6.42 5.40 -12.82
C LYS A 62 7.82 5.62 -13.39
N ASN A 63 8.39 6.81 -13.16
CA ASN A 63 9.65 7.22 -13.79
C ASN A 63 10.80 7.41 -12.81
N THR A 64 10.54 7.33 -11.50
CA THR A 64 11.52 7.70 -10.48
C THR A 64 11.58 6.67 -9.37
N THR A 65 12.74 6.60 -8.73
CA THR A 65 12.93 5.81 -7.52
C THR A 65 13.82 6.61 -6.58
N SER A 66 13.36 6.82 -5.36
CA SER A 66 14.11 7.50 -4.31
C SER A 66 14.23 6.59 -3.08
N ALA A 67 15.25 6.83 -2.26
CA ALA A 67 15.52 6.04 -1.08
C ALA A 67 15.84 6.95 0.11
N TYR A 68 15.18 6.71 1.24
CA TYR A 68 15.28 7.51 2.44
C TYR A 68 15.61 6.60 3.63
N PRO A 69 16.82 6.69 4.21
CA PRO A 69 17.13 5.99 5.45
C PRO A 69 16.44 6.67 6.64
N GLY A 70 16.04 5.90 7.65
CA GLY A 70 15.43 6.47 8.84
C GLY A 70 14.95 5.44 9.86
N GLN A 71 14.27 5.92 10.89
CA GLN A 71 13.55 5.07 11.85
C GLN A 71 12.22 4.62 11.25
N ILE A 72 11.81 3.37 11.50
CA ILE A 72 10.65 2.76 10.82
C ILE A 72 9.36 3.59 10.97
N HIS A 73 9.04 4.06 12.18
CA HIS A 73 7.85 4.88 12.43
C HIS A 73 7.88 6.21 11.66
N ALA A 74 9.04 6.89 11.62
CA ALA A 74 9.21 8.13 10.88
C ALA A 74 9.09 7.91 9.36
N LEU A 75 9.56 6.77 8.85
CA LEU A 75 9.44 6.40 7.44
C LEU A 75 7.99 6.09 7.05
N ILE A 76 7.24 5.40 7.92
CA ILE A 76 5.80 5.16 7.77
C ILE A 76 5.08 6.51 7.69
N ASP A 77 5.34 7.41 8.64
CA ASP A 77 4.74 8.74 8.69
C ASP A 77 5.02 9.56 7.44
N MET A 78 6.28 9.55 6.99
CA MET A 78 6.70 10.29 5.82
C MET A 78 5.99 9.79 4.56
N PHE A 79 5.80 8.49 4.41
CA PHE A 79 5.15 7.92 3.24
C PHE A 79 3.63 8.17 3.25
N LEU A 80 3.00 7.93 4.40
CA LEU A 80 1.55 8.07 4.60
C LEU A 80 1.11 9.51 4.84
N LYS A 81 2.04 10.46 4.78
CA LYS A 81 1.71 11.89 4.81
C LYS A 81 0.67 12.20 3.74
N ASP A 82 -0.33 12.99 4.11
CA ASP A 82 -1.43 13.44 3.25
C ASP A 82 -2.39 12.33 2.78
N CYS A 83 -2.27 11.10 3.29
CA CYS A 83 -3.26 10.05 3.07
C CYS A 83 -4.58 10.41 3.76
N ARG A 84 -5.69 10.40 3.01
CA ARG A 84 -7.01 10.45 3.63
C ARG A 84 -7.36 9.13 4.31
N ILE A 85 -8.22 9.27 5.31
CA ILE A 85 -8.70 8.19 6.17
C ILE A 85 -9.99 7.61 5.58
N PRO A 86 -10.21 6.28 5.65
CA PRO A 86 -9.37 5.27 6.31
C PRO A 86 -8.20 4.75 5.46
N ILE A 87 -7.19 4.23 6.15
CA ILE A 87 -6.08 3.47 5.53
C ILE A 87 -6.47 1.99 5.53
N ILE A 88 -6.25 1.29 4.43
CA ILE A 88 -6.50 -0.17 4.38
C ILE A 88 -5.22 -0.88 4.77
N TYR A 89 -5.31 -1.75 5.77
CA TYR A 89 -4.22 -2.57 6.21
C TYR A 89 -4.51 -4.03 5.89
N PHE A 90 -3.81 -4.56 4.88
CA PHE A 90 -3.97 -5.96 4.50
C PHE A 90 -3.26 -6.89 5.48
N THR A 91 -4.03 -7.81 6.05
CA THR A 91 -3.59 -8.79 7.05
C THR A 91 -4.47 -10.05 6.97
N GLU A 92 -3.90 -11.20 7.32
CA GLU A 92 -4.61 -12.49 7.29
C GLU A 92 -5.79 -12.54 8.29
N ASN A 93 -5.73 -11.73 9.35
CA ASN A 93 -6.74 -11.68 10.42
C ASN A 93 -7.84 -10.63 10.21
N GLY A 94 -7.79 -9.89 9.10
CA GLY A 94 -8.71 -8.79 8.84
C GLY A 94 -10.12 -9.25 8.48
N ALA A 95 -11.07 -8.32 8.48
CA ALA A 95 -12.42 -8.58 7.96
C ALA A 95 -12.45 -8.46 6.43
N TYR A 96 -13.28 -9.24 5.77
CA TYR A 96 -13.48 -9.08 4.33
C TYR A 96 -14.39 -7.87 4.07
N ASP A 97 -13.84 -6.81 3.50
CA ASP A 97 -14.58 -5.57 3.22
C ASP A 97 -14.10 -4.91 1.91
N LEU A 98 -14.72 -5.30 0.80
CA LEU A 98 -14.40 -4.73 -0.51
C LEU A 98 -14.82 -3.25 -0.64
N SER A 99 -15.87 -2.83 0.06
CA SER A 99 -16.40 -1.47 -0.10
C SER A 99 -15.42 -0.42 0.41
N ASN A 100 -14.89 -0.62 1.62
CA ASN A 100 -13.85 0.24 2.15
C ASN A 100 -12.54 0.08 1.37
N THR A 101 -12.20 -1.14 0.95
CA THR A 101 -10.98 -1.41 0.17
C THR A 101 -10.96 -0.66 -1.16
N SER A 102 -12.07 -0.61 -1.88
CA SER A 102 -12.16 0.08 -3.18
C SER A 102 -12.17 1.61 -3.06
N ASN A 103 -12.45 2.17 -1.88
CA ASN A 103 -12.55 3.62 -1.69
C ASN A 103 -11.33 4.26 -1.02
N ALA A 104 -10.43 3.48 -0.43
CA ALA A 104 -9.27 4.00 0.30
C ALA A 104 -8.22 4.66 -0.60
N GLU A 105 -7.52 5.67 -0.07
CA GLU A 105 -6.42 6.31 -0.80
C GLU A 105 -5.07 5.64 -0.52
N CYS A 106 -4.91 5.05 0.66
CA CYS A 106 -3.65 4.46 1.09
C CYS A 106 -3.82 3.05 1.64
N TYR A 107 -2.83 2.23 1.33
CA TYR A 107 -2.82 0.81 1.61
C TYR A 107 -1.50 0.42 2.26
N ILE A 108 -1.55 -0.54 3.18
CA ILE A 108 -0.38 -1.09 3.88
C ILE A 108 -0.46 -2.61 3.81
N SER A 109 0.68 -3.28 3.61
CA SER A 109 0.82 -4.73 3.70
C SER A 109 2.22 -5.12 4.16
N GLY A 110 2.37 -6.34 4.71
CA GLY A 110 3.67 -6.99 4.82
C GLY A 110 4.29 -7.24 3.44
N LEU A 111 5.63 -7.22 3.34
CA LEU A 111 6.35 -7.48 2.09
C LEU A 111 6.55 -8.98 1.83
N HIS A 112 7.10 -9.70 2.80
CA HIS A 112 7.35 -11.14 2.74
C HIS A 112 6.89 -11.85 4.01
N THR A 113 6.98 -11.18 5.15
CA THR A 113 6.33 -11.60 6.39
C THR A 113 5.26 -10.59 6.80
N ASP A 114 4.40 -11.00 7.72
CA ASP A 114 3.49 -10.07 8.39
C ASP A 114 4.25 -8.95 9.10
N ILE A 115 3.53 -7.84 9.28
CA ILE A 115 4.00 -6.70 10.04
C ILE A 115 3.90 -7.06 11.53
N PRO A 116 5.00 -6.98 12.30
CA PRO A 116 4.98 -7.28 13.73
C PRO A 116 3.97 -6.43 14.50
N ASN A 117 3.40 -7.01 15.57
CA ASN A 117 2.41 -6.35 16.42
C ASN A 117 2.85 -4.96 16.91
N THR A 118 4.13 -4.77 17.23
CA THR A 118 4.64 -3.47 17.68
C THR A 118 4.49 -2.37 16.63
N ILE A 119 4.64 -2.70 15.34
CA ILE A 119 4.46 -1.76 14.23
C ILE A 119 2.98 -1.66 13.86
N ALA A 120 2.24 -2.76 13.90
CA ALA A 120 0.79 -2.75 13.66
C ALA A 120 0.05 -1.87 14.70
N GLU A 121 0.38 -2.01 15.98
CA GLU A 121 -0.13 -1.15 17.06
C GLU A 121 0.19 0.32 16.83
N TYR A 122 1.41 0.63 16.37
CA TYR A 122 1.78 1.99 16.02
C TYR A 122 0.89 2.55 14.90
N ILE A 123 0.67 1.77 13.83
CA ILE A 123 -0.19 2.14 12.71
C ILE A 123 -1.62 2.41 13.21
N HIS A 124 -2.20 1.50 13.99
CA HIS A 124 -3.56 1.62 14.52
C HIS A 124 -3.78 2.77 15.49
N ARG A 125 -2.77 3.10 16.31
CA ARG A 125 -2.85 4.24 17.23
C ARG A 125 -2.83 5.57 16.50
N LYS A 126 -2.11 5.65 15.38
CA LYS A 126 -1.87 6.91 14.66
C LYS A 126 -2.82 7.14 13.50
N TYR A 127 -3.23 6.06 12.85
CA TYR A 127 -4.11 6.06 11.70
C TYR A 127 -5.32 5.17 11.99
N PRO A 128 -6.54 5.62 11.67
CA PRO A 128 -7.71 4.75 11.65
C PRO A 128 -7.59 3.79 10.46
N ALA A 129 -6.81 2.74 10.68
CA ALA A 129 -6.56 1.69 9.73
C ALA A 129 -7.63 0.60 9.87
N ILE A 130 -8.18 0.16 8.74
CA ILE A 130 -9.13 -0.95 8.69
C ILE A 130 -8.36 -2.19 8.28
N GLU A 131 -8.36 -3.20 9.15
CA GLU A 131 -7.76 -4.49 8.84
C GLU A 131 -8.63 -5.25 7.85
N THR A 132 -8.05 -5.59 6.70
CA THR A 132 -8.78 -6.26 5.64
C THR A 132 -8.06 -7.53 5.19
N VAL A 133 -8.81 -8.61 5.05
CA VAL A 133 -8.33 -9.83 4.39
C VAL A 133 -8.75 -9.80 2.92
N LEU A 134 -7.81 -10.06 2.00
CA LEU A 134 -8.12 -10.17 0.57
C LEU A 134 -8.78 -11.51 0.23
N SER A 135 -8.28 -12.59 0.84
CA SER A 135 -8.81 -13.94 0.64
C SER A 135 -8.32 -14.90 1.73
N LYS A 136 -8.80 -16.14 1.71
CA LYS A 136 -8.32 -17.23 2.58
C LYS A 136 -6.96 -17.83 2.18
N ILE A 137 -6.37 -17.37 1.07
CA ILE A 137 -5.04 -17.79 0.62
C ILE A 137 -4.05 -16.64 0.74
N ASN A 138 -2.79 -17.02 0.98
CA ASN A 138 -1.69 -16.07 1.14
C ASN A 138 -1.16 -15.67 -0.23
N TYR A 139 -1.09 -14.36 -0.46
CA TYR A 139 -0.59 -13.78 -1.70
C TYR A 139 0.82 -13.26 -1.53
N LEU A 140 1.61 -13.33 -2.60
CA LEU A 140 2.86 -12.59 -2.70
C LEU A 140 2.55 -11.09 -2.67
N ALA A 141 3.41 -10.25 -2.07
CA ALA A 141 3.22 -8.80 -2.05
C ALA A 141 2.97 -8.18 -3.45
N SER A 142 3.64 -8.69 -4.48
CA SER A 142 3.38 -8.25 -5.86
C SER A 142 1.96 -8.58 -6.33
N GLN A 143 1.40 -9.71 -5.93
CA GLN A 143 0.01 -10.08 -6.25
C GLN A 143 -0.97 -9.20 -5.48
N VAL A 144 -0.71 -8.92 -4.19
CA VAL A 144 -1.50 -7.98 -3.39
C VAL A 144 -1.61 -6.63 -4.09
N LEU A 145 -0.49 -6.10 -4.59
CA LEU A 145 -0.47 -4.83 -5.34
C LEU A 145 -1.36 -4.87 -6.59
N ILE A 146 -1.28 -5.94 -7.38
CA ILE A 146 -2.09 -6.10 -8.60
C ILE A 146 -3.57 -6.28 -8.26
N ILE A 147 -3.91 -7.05 -7.24
CA ILE A 147 -5.29 -7.22 -6.78
C ILE A 147 -5.86 -5.87 -6.34
N ALA A 148 -5.10 -5.11 -5.54
CA ALA A 148 -5.53 -3.79 -5.09
C ALA A 148 -5.77 -2.84 -6.26
N GLU A 149 -4.92 -2.86 -7.29
CA GLU A 149 -5.10 -2.08 -8.53
C GLU A 149 -6.39 -2.47 -9.27
N LEU A 150 -6.65 -3.78 -9.42
CA LEU A 150 -7.87 -4.28 -10.08
C LEU A 150 -9.14 -3.89 -9.33
N LEU A 151 -9.10 -3.88 -7.99
CA LEU A 151 -10.22 -3.43 -7.17
C LEU A 151 -10.54 -1.94 -7.38
N GLN A 152 -9.55 -1.12 -7.75
CA GLN A 152 -9.79 0.28 -8.12
C GLN A 152 -10.41 0.41 -9.49
N SER A 153 -9.84 -0.28 -10.48
CA SER A 153 -10.36 -0.27 -11.86
C SER A 153 -11.83 -0.68 -11.93
N ASN A 154 -12.23 -1.68 -11.13
CA ASN A 154 -13.63 -2.10 -11.06
C ASN A 154 -14.53 -1.05 -10.41
N ASN A 155 -14.06 -0.37 -9.36
CA ASN A 155 -14.82 0.71 -8.73
C ASN A 155 -15.11 1.83 -9.73
N ASP A 156 -14.11 2.21 -10.53
CA ASP A 156 -14.24 3.22 -11.58
C ASP A 156 -15.29 2.83 -12.64
N ILE A 157 -15.35 1.54 -13.03
CA ILE A 157 -16.39 1.03 -13.94
C ILE A 157 -17.78 1.18 -13.31
N PHE A 158 -17.94 0.85 -12.04
CA PHE A 158 -19.23 0.97 -11.35
C PHE A 158 -19.66 2.43 -11.16
N TYR A 159 -18.72 3.38 -10.99
CA TYR A 159 -19.03 4.80 -10.95
C TYR A 159 -19.51 5.39 -12.29
N LEU A 160 -19.17 4.75 -13.42
CA LEU A 160 -19.59 5.16 -14.76
C LEU A 160 -21.00 4.67 -15.12
N LEU A 161 -21.56 3.72 -14.37
CA LEU A 161 -22.91 3.23 -14.59
C LEU A 161 -23.94 4.16 -13.93
N PRO A 162 -25.06 4.49 -14.62
CA PRO A 162 -26.12 5.27 -14.00
C PRO A 162 -26.65 4.54 -12.77
N ARG A 163 -26.73 5.25 -11.63
CA ARG A 163 -27.39 4.72 -10.43
C ARG A 163 -28.87 4.49 -10.79
N GLN A 164 -29.30 3.23 -10.72
CA GLN A 164 -30.71 2.85 -10.88
C GLN A 164 -31.53 3.33 -9.67
#